data_AF-A0A535STH4-F1
#
_entry.id   AF-A0A535STH4-F1
#
_cell.length_a   1.000
_cell.length_b   1.000
_cell.length_c   1.000
_cell.angle_alpha   90.00
_cell.angle_beta   90.00
_cell.angle_gamma   90.00
#
_symmetry.space_group_name_H-M   'P 1'
#
loop_
_entity.id
_entity.type
_entity.pdbx_description
1 polymer ?
#
loop_
_entity_poly.entity_id
_entity_poly.type
_entity_poly.pdbx_seq_one_letter_code
_entity_poly.pdbx_strand_id
1 'polypeptide(L)'
;MAPVAGGGELQPQLRAGPGVDRLVRRHRPDRARPRHRRLSLPSARGGEVSHRPARAAEPVPHAVVDGALHDDQPLDPGPTHHQGVVSAKRPVRRATPLRKPVAGTPAWVMPVAVVAGIAVLIAAFWVIHWYTTPLPPKPLSQDTTTVVVSMMTGLPASEFDAVGQGTANNLIKPVSGTKLLGSTGKPEVFYLGAEYCPFCAAERWPLIIALSRFGTFTGLQTTTSSSTDVYPNTMTFTFRKAQYTSQYIDFRAVETTDRDQNPLQTPSTSEQKLVSQYNTAGSIPFVDFANQYVFTGATYSPDTITGMSWQAVAGTLQQPDSTQAKAIIGSANLITAAVCKITGDQPATVCASATIQNLEKTLK
;
A
#
# COMPACT_ATOMS: atom_id res chain seq x y z
N MET A 1 -65.35 -45.53 22.61
CA MET A 1 -66.44 -44.64 23.08
C MET A 1 -65.90 -43.21 23.17
N ALA A 2 -66.76 -42.20 22.95
CA ALA A 2 -66.55 -40.77 23.25
C ALA A 2 -67.72 -40.33 24.19
N PRO A 3 -68.11 -39.06 24.48
CA PRO A 3 -67.74 -37.72 23.92
C PRO A 3 -66.49 -37.09 24.62
N VAL A 4 -66.31 -35.81 25.05
CA VAL A 4 -67.14 -34.60 25.29
C VAL A 4 -66.34 -33.28 25.01
N ALA A 5 -67.05 -32.14 24.97
CA ALA A 5 -66.62 -30.77 24.70
C ALA A 5 -65.98 -30.02 25.90
N GLY A 6 -65.41 -28.81 25.76
CA GLY A 6 -65.08 -28.04 24.54
C GLY A 6 -65.12 -26.51 24.71
N GLY A 7 -64.98 -25.78 23.59
CA GLY A 7 -64.96 -24.31 23.49
C GLY A 7 -63.54 -23.70 23.40
N GLY A 8 -63.23 -22.72 22.54
CA GLY A 8 -63.96 -22.25 21.35
C GLY A 8 -63.83 -20.74 21.07
N GLU A 9 -63.00 -20.33 20.11
CA GLU A 9 -63.13 -19.04 19.40
C GLU A 9 -62.45 -19.03 18.02
N LEU A 10 -62.51 -17.91 17.29
CA LEU A 10 -62.53 -17.86 15.82
C LEU A 10 -61.21 -17.48 15.11
N GLN A 11 -61.10 -17.89 13.85
CA GLN A 11 -59.99 -17.60 12.92
C GLN A 11 -60.53 -16.98 11.61
N PRO A 12 -59.96 -15.87 11.11
CA PRO A 12 -60.21 -15.37 9.76
C PRO A 12 -59.03 -15.66 8.82
N GLN A 13 -59.28 -16.38 7.72
CA GLN A 13 -58.33 -16.50 6.61
C GLN A 13 -58.40 -15.26 5.70
N LEU A 14 -57.25 -14.77 5.23
CA LEU A 14 -57.18 -13.75 4.18
C LEU A 14 -57.43 -14.37 2.80
N ARG A 15 -58.37 -13.81 2.04
CA ARG A 15 -58.71 -14.25 0.68
C ARG A 15 -57.87 -13.52 -0.38
N ALA A 16 -57.56 -14.21 -1.47
CA ALA A 16 -57.06 -13.59 -2.70
C ALA A 16 -58.18 -12.85 -3.46
N GLY A 17 -57.83 -11.77 -4.17
CA GLY A 17 -58.73 -11.00 -5.04
C GLY A 17 -58.56 -11.34 -6.53
N PRO A 18 -59.58 -11.10 -7.38
CA PRO A 18 -59.58 -11.53 -8.79
C PRO A 18 -58.88 -10.56 -9.75
N GLY A 19 -58.42 -11.08 -10.89
CA GLY A 19 -57.90 -10.29 -12.02
C GLY A 19 -58.98 -9.80 -12.99
N VAL A 20 -58.57 -9.06 -14.01
CA VAL A 20 -59.45 -8.53 -15.08
C VAL A 20 -58.79 -8.69 -16.44
N ASP A 21 -59.42 -9.46 -17.34
CA ASP A 21 -58.96 -9.68 -18.71
C ASP A 21 -59.47 -8.60 -19.68
N ARG A 22 -58.63 -8.21 -20.65
CA ARG A 22 -59.11 -7.78 -21.98
C ARG A 22 -58.07 -7.92 -23.09
N LEU A 23 -58.43 -8.69 -24.12
CA LEU A 23 -57.79 -8.68 -25.45
C LEU A 23 -58.22 -7.40 -26.22
N VAL A 24 -57.71 -6.99 -27.39
CA VAL A 24 -56.92 -7.57 -28.50
C VAL A 24 -56.04 -6.41 -29.06
N ARG A 25 -54.93 -6.51 -29.81
CA ARG A 25 -54.75 -7.04 -31.18
C ARG A 25 -53.29 -6.81 -31.66
N ARG A 26 -52.78 -7.60 -32.61
CA ARG A 26 -51.48 -7.39 -33.30
C ARG A 26 -51.60 -6.40 -34.48
N HIS A 27 -50.57 -5.58 -34.77
CA HIS A 27 -49.90 -5.57 -36.10
C HIS A 27 -48.56 -4.79 -36.15
N ARG A 28 -47.80 -5.05 -37.22
CA ARG A 28 -46.50 -4.48 -37.69
C ARG A 28 -46.72 -3.27 -38.64
N PRO A 29 -45.69 -2.53 -39.13
CA PRO A 29 -44.28 -2.33 -38.69
C PRO A 29 -43.81 -0.83 -38.81
N ASP A 30 -42.48 -0.62 -38.93
CA ASP A 30 -41.77 0.43 -39.71
C ASP A 30 -41.33 1.77 -39.07
N ARG A 31 -40.00 2.01 -39.14
CA ARG A 31 -39.21 3.28 -39.23
C ARG A 31 -39.47 4.45 -38.22
N ALA A 32 -38.50 5.33 -37.92
CA ALA A 32 -37.22 5.64 -38.56
C ALA A 32 -36.08 6.00 -37.57
N ARG A 33 -34.82 5.95 -38.05
CA ARG A 33 -33.64 6.59 -37.42
C ARG A 33 -33.53 8.07 -37.82
N PRO A 34 -33.04 8.93 -36.91
CA PRO A 34 -32.01 9.93 -37.24
C PRO A 34 -30.72 9.58 -36.45
N ARG A 35 -29.64 9.13 -37.11
CA ARG A 35 -28.61 9.95 -37.78
C ARG A 35 -27.74 10.80 -36.83
N HIS A 36 -26.53 10.28 -36.57
CA HIS A 36 -25.26 10.98 -36.38
C HIS A 36 -25.26 12.38 -35.74
N ARG A 37 -24.82 12.47 -34.48
CA ARG A 37 -23.93 13.58 -34.09
C ARG A 37 -22.51 13.22 -34.54
N ARG A 38 -21.81 14.15 -35.19
CA ARG A 38 -20.49 13.89 -35.79
C ARG A 38 -19.38 13.85 -34.73
N LEU A 39 -18.34 13.07 -35.01
CA LEU A 39 -17.04 13.20 -34.38
C LEU A 39 -16.41 14.55 -34.77
N SER A 40 -15.80 15.23 -33.80
CA SER A 40 -14.95 16.40 -34.04
C SER A 40 -13.49 16.00 -33.89
N LEU A 41 -12.85 15.63 -34.99
CA LEU A 41 -11.40 15.41 -35.06
C LEU A 41 -10.67 16.76 -35.15
N PRO A 42 -9.71 17.06 -34.26
CA PRO A 42 -8.72 18.10 -34.51
C PRO A 42 -7.82 17.70 -35.69
N SER A 43 -7.34 18.69 -36.45
CA SER A 43 -6.53 18.46 -37.65
C SER A 43 -5.18 17.81 -37.34
N ALA A 44 -4.77 16.87 -38.18
CA ALA A 44 -3.35 16.59 -38.35
C ALA A 44 -2.62 17.86 -38.82
N ARG A 45 -1.42 18.10 -38.29
CA ARG A 45 -0.38 18.92 -38.93
C ARG A 45 0.92 18.14 -38.84
N GLY A 46 1.55 17.87 -39.97
CA GLY A 46 2.84 17.18 -40.00
C GLY A 46 3.94 18.09 -39.44
N GLY A 47 4.71 17.54 -38.51
CA GLY A 47 6.02 18.08 -38.10
C GLY A 47 7.05 16.98 -38.34
N GLU A 48 7.78 17.07 -39.44
CA GLU A 48 8.72 16.04 -39.88
C GLU A 48 10.01 16.10 -39.07
N VAL A 49 10.21 15.15 -38.15
CA VAL A 49 11.42 15.07 -37.31
C VAL A 49 12.47 14.22 -38.03
N SER A 50 13.45 14.89 -38.63
CA SER A 50 14.53 14.23 -39.38
C SER A 50 15.42 13.36 -38.48
N HIS A 51 15.64 12.10 -38.87
CA HIS A 51 16.54 11.19 -38.17
C HIS A 51 18.00 11.65 -38.27
N ARG A 52 18.66 11.85 -37.12
CA ARG A 52 20.13 11.84 -37.00
C ARG A 52 20.59 10.51 -36.36
N PRO A 53 21.65 9.86 -36.86
CA PRO A 53 22.19 8.65 -36.25
C PRO A 53 22.89 8.96 -34.93
N ALA A 54 22.87 7.99 -34.01
CA ALA A 54 23.54 8.10 -32.71
C ALA A 54 25.08 8.12 -32.86
N ARG A 55 25.76 8.81 -31.93
CA ARG A 55 27.20 8.64 -31.67
C ARG A 55 27.39 7.86 -30.38
N ALA A 56 28.49 7.10 -30.30
CA ALA A 56 28.83 6.32 -29.12
C ALA A 56 29.22 7.20 -27.93
N ALA A 57 29.11 6.64 -26.72
CA ALA A 57 29.61 7.26 -25.50
C ALA A 57 31.12 7.00 -25.34
N GLU A 58 31.84 7.98 -24.80
CA GLU A 58 33.29 7.93 -24.55
C GLU A 58 33.54 8.22 -23.06
N PRO A 59 34.39 7.44 -22.36
CA PRO A 59 34.52 7.53 -20.90
C PRO A 59 35.45 8.65 -20.45
N VAL A 60 35.09 9.34 -19.36
CA VAL A 60 35.96 10.32 -18.69
C VAL A 60 36.84 9.61 -17.66
N PRO A 61 38.19 9.68 -17.77
CA PRO A 61 39.10 9.04 -16.82
C PRO A 61 39.30 9.84 -15.54
N HIS A 62 39.80 9.16 -14.49
CA HIS A 62 40.14 9.74 -13.19
C HIS A 62 41.36 10.68 -13.24
N ALA A 63 41.44 11.67 -12.34
CA ALA A 63 42.55 12.61 -12.26
C ALA A 63 43.23 12.61 -10.87
N VAL A 64 44.54 12.40 -10.88
CA VAL A 64 45.50 12.34 -9.76
C VAL A 64 46.93 12.38 -10.37
N VAL A 65 48.02 12.81 -9.73
CA VAL A 65 48.28 13.22 -8.32
C VAL A 65 49.23 14.46 -8.34
N ASP A 66 49.50 15.04 -7.17
CA ASP A 66 50.74 15.77 -6.79
C ASP A 66 51.05 17.16 -7.40
N GLY A 67 51.99 17.86 -6.74
CA GLY A 67 52.71 19.03 -7.27
C GLY A 67 52.87 20.19 -6.28
N ALA A 68 54.11 20.65 -6.03
CA ALA A 68 54.41 21.81 -5.18
C ALA A 68 55.73 22.50 -5.57
N LEU A 69 55.99 23.65 -4.93
CA LEU A 69 57.28 24.35 -4.75
C LEU A 69 57.65 25.47 -5.77
N HIS A 70 58.51 26.38 -5.28
CA HIS A 70 59.09 27.60 -5.89
C HIS A 70 58.12 28.79 -6.03
N ASP A 71 58.28 29.95 -5.34
CA ASP A 71 59.41 30.63 -4.67
C ASP A 71 60.39 31.33 -5.63
N ASP A 72 60.24 32.66 -5.75
CA ASP A 72 61.05 33.55 -6.59
C ASP A 72 61.00 35.00 -6.07
N GLN A 73 62.16 35.60 -5.78
CA GLN A 73 62.31 37.02 -5.40
C GLN A 73 63.67 37.56 -5.84
N PRO A 74 63.73 38.69 -6.59
CA PRO A 74 64.99 39.41 -6.78
C PRO A 74 64.91 40.94 -6.55
N LEU A 75 65.68 41.37 -5.53
CA LEU A 75 66.65 42.48 -5.59
C LEU A 75 66.19 43.95 -5.64
N ASP A 76 67.18 44.83 -5.43
CA ASP A 76 67.10 46.17 -4.86
C ASP A 76 67.99 47.18 -5.64
N PRO A 77 67.51 48.40 -5.97
CA PRO A 77 68.34 49.46 -6.54
C PRO A 77 68.77 50.52 -5.50
N GLY A 78 70.08 50.76 -5.43
CA GLY A 78 70.72 51.64 -4.46
C GLY A 78 70.45 53.16 -4.57
N PRO A 79 71.12 53.98 -3.72
CA PRO A 79 70.57 55.23 -3.22
C PRO A 79 70.93 56.50 -4.01
N THR A 80 70.14 57.57 -3.80
CA THR A 80 70.51 58.95 -4.11
C THR A 80 70.68 59.79 -2.85
N HIS A 81 71.73 60.62 -2.83
CA HIS A 81 72.15 61.44 -1.69
C HIS A 81 71.62 62.87 -1.81
N HIS A 82 70.88 63.37 -0.81
CA HIS A 82 70.71 64.81 -0.60
C HIS A 82 70.84 65.17 0.89
N GLN A 83 71.58 66.24 1.17
CA GLN A 83 71.87 66.70 2.53
C GLN A 83 70.76 67.61 3.06
N GLY A 84 70.43 67.48 4.35
CA GLY A 84 69.50 68.37 5.06
C GLY A 84 69.74 68.29 6.56
N VAL A 85 70.59 69.16 7.10
CA VAL A 85 71.02 69.13 8.51
C VAL A 85 70.02 69.93 9.36
N VAL A 86 69.15 69.25 10.11
CA VAL A 86 68.32 69.89 11.16
C VAL A 86 68.21 69.00 12.42
N SER A 87 68.45 69.65 13.57
CA SER A 87 68.32 69.22 14.98
C SER A 87 67.71 67.86 15.34
N ALA A 88 68.45 67.09 16.14
CA ALA A 88 67.96 65.86 16.77
C ALA A 88 66.91 66.10 17.87
N LYS A 89 65.78 65.37 17.79
CA LYS A 89 64.94 64.99 18.95
C LYS A 89 64.48 63.53 18.76
N ARG A 90 64.65 62.68 19.78
CA ARG A 90 64.19 61.28 19.75
C ARG A 90 62.66 61.22 19.72
N PRO A 91 62.01 60.63 18.68
CA PRO A 91 60.61 60.28 18.77
C PRO A 91 60.45 59.03 19.65
N VAL A 92 59.58 59.10 20.66
CA VAL A 92 59.21 57.94 21.48
C VAL A 92 58.51 56.90 20.61
N ARG A 93 58.85 55.61 20.76
CA ARG A 93 58.09 54.50 20.15
C ARG A 93 56.64 54.57 20.63
N ARG A 94 55.73 55.07 19.80
CA ARG A 94 54.29 54.92 20.03
C ARG A 94 53.94 53.44 19.95
N ALA A 95 53.46 52.87 21.04
CA ALA A 95 53.01 51.48 21.06
C ALA A 95 51.82 51.32 20.10
N THR A 96 51.89 50.30 19.24
CA THR A 96 50.75 49.89 18.41
C THR A 96 49.57 49.56 19.33
N PRO A 97 48.36 50.10 19.09
CA PRO A 97 47.22 49.76 19.92
C PRO A 97 46.91 48.26 19.79
N LEU A 98 47.10 47.53 20.89
CA LEU A 98 46.64 46.15 21.02
C LEU A 98 45.15 46.09 20.68
N ARG A 99 44.80 45.50 19.54
CA ARG A 99 43.42 45.17 19.21
C ARG A 99 42.92 44.26 20.34
N LYS A 100 41.92 44.73 21.09
CA LYS A 100 41.28 43.90 22.13
C LYS A 100 40.84 42.58 21.48
N PRO A 101 41.09 41.42 22.11
CA PRO A 101 40.53 40.18 21.60
C PRO A 101 39.01 40.31 21.58
N VAL A 102 38.42 40.18 20.39
CA VAL A 102 36.97 40.01 20.28
C VAL A 102 36.66 38.70 21.00
N ALA A 103 35.75 38.72 21.97
CA ALA A 103 35.33 37.52 22.66
C ALA A 103 34.62 36.59 21.65
N GLY A 104 35.36 35.60 21.16
CA GLY A 104 34.80 34.58 20.28
C GLY A 104 33.65 33.86 20.99
N THR A 105 32.55 33.61 20.27
CA THR A 105 31.47 32.78 20.77
C THR A 105 32.03 31.44 21.27
N PRO A 106 31.82 31.07 22.55
CA PRO A 106 32.42 29.86 23.09
C PRO A 106 32.07 28.63 22.26
N ALA A 107 33.04 27.73 22.06
CA ALA A 107 32.90 26.59 21.13
C ALA A 107 31.71 25.66 21.44
N TRP A 108 31.18 25.70 22.66
CA TRP A 108 29.98 24.95 23.07
C TRP A 108 28.65 25.54 22.55
N VAL A 109 28.61 26.83 22.18
CA VAL A 109 27.37 27.51 21.76
C VAL A 109 26.82 26.94 20.46
N MET A 110 27.69 26.60 19.49
CA MET A 110 27.26 26.02 18.22
C MET A 110 26.64 24.61 18.39
N PRO A 111 27.28 23.65 19.09
CA PRO A 111 26.64 22.38 19.45
C PRO A 111 25.30 22.55 20.17
N VAL A 112 25.22 23.43 21.18
CA VAL A 112 23.96 23.65 21.93
C VAL A 112 22.87 24.24 21.04
N ALA A 113 23.19 25.19 20.16
CA ALA A 113 22.24 25.73 19.19
C ALA A 113 21.74 24.69 18.18
N VAL A 114 22.62 23.79 17.72
CA VAL A 114 22.25 22.67 16.84
C VAL A 114 21.34 21.68 17.56
N VAL A 115 21.67 21.27 18.79
CA VAL A 115 20.82 20.36 19.58
C VAL A 115 19.46 20.99 19.88
N ALA A 116 19.42 22.28 20.24
CA ALA A 116 18.16 23.00 20.45
C ALA A 116 17.32 23.10 19.16
N GLY A 117 17.95 23.37 18.01
CA GLY A 117 17.28 23.38 16.72
C GLY A 117 16.68 22.02 16.34
N ILE A 118 17.44 20.93 16.55
CA ILE A 118 16.96 19.55 16.35
C ILE A 118 15.79 19.23 17.29
N ALA A 119 15.88 19.61 18.57
CA ALA A 119 14.79 19.41 19.53
C ALA A 119 13.51 20.17 19.15
N VAL A 120 13.63 21.40 18.63
CA VAL A 120 12.50 22.18 18.11
C VAL A 120 11.90 21.54 16.86
N LEU A 121 12.71 21.02 15.94
CA LEU A 121 12.22 20.30 14.75
C LEU A 121 11.49 19.00 15.13
N ILE A 122 12.02 18.23 16.09
CA ILE A 122 11.38 17.03 16.62
C ILE A 122 10.04 17.39 17.30
N ALA A 123 10.02 18.43 18.15
CA ALA A 123 8.80 18.89 18.81
C ALA A 123 7.75 19.38 17.80
N ALA A 124 8.16 20.13 16.77
CA ALA A 124 7.28 20.58 15.70
C ALA A 124 6.73 19.40 14.88
N PHE A 125 7.55 18.40 14.57
CA PHE A 125 7.12 17.16 13.92
C PHE A 125 6.06 16.43 14.75
N TRP A 126 6.31 16.21 16.06
CA TRP A 126 5.34 15.56 16.94
C TRP A 126 4.03 16.34 17.08
N VAL A 127 4.09 17.68 17.17
CA VAL A 127 2.89 18.53 17.21
C VAL A 127 2.11 18.45 15.89
N ILE A 128 2.78 18.54 14.74
CA ILE A 128 2.13 18.40 13.43
C ILE A 128 1.51 17.00 13.30
N HIS A 129 2.27 15.93 13.56
CA HIS A 129 1.78 14.56 13.50
C HIS A 129 0.58 14.32 14.42
N TRP A 130 0.57 14.88 15.63
CA TRP A 130 -0.58 14.83 16.54
C TRP A 130 -1.82 15.53 15.97
N TYR A 131 -1.67 16.70 15.34
CA TYR A 131 -2.78 17.42 14.71
C TYR A 131 -3.22 16.86 13.35
N THR A 132 -2.36 16.11 12.63
CA THR A 132 -2.69 15.54 11.31
C THR A 132 -3.10 14.06 11.36
N THR A 133 -2.86 13.35 12.47
CA THR A 133 -3.24 11.94 12.61
C THR A 133 -4.76 11.78 12.56
N PRO A 134 -5.32 11.01 11.59
CA PRO A 134 -6.74 10.73 11.57
C PRO A 134 -7.15 9.98 12.83
N LEU A 135 -8.27 10.39 13.44
CA LEU A 135 -8.85 9.65 14.56
C LEU A 135 -9.22 8.23 14.11
N PRO A 136 -9.03 7.19 14.95
CA PRO A 136 -9.40 5.83 14.60
C PRO A 136 -10.90 5.74 14.27
N PRO A 137 -11.28 5.26 13.07
CA PRO A 137 -12.67 5.03 12.75
C PRO A 137 -13.33 4.10 13.76
N LYS A 138 -14.52 4.46 14.25
CA LYS A 138 -15.24 3.68 15.27
C LYS A 138 -15.45 2.24 14.77
N PRO A 139 -15.06 1.20 15.53
CA PRO A 139 -15.30 -0.19 15.17
C PRO A 139 -16.77 -0.46 14.82
N LEU A 140 -16.99 -1.31 13.82
CA LEU A 140 -18.32 -1.61 13.31
C LEU A 140 -19.06 -2.60 14.22
N SER A 141 -20.40 -2.62 14.15
CA SER A 141 -21.16 -3.77 14.65
C SER A 141 -20.88 -5.00 13.80
N GLN A 142 -21.12 -6.20 14.34
CA GLN A 142 -20.91 -7.44 13.59
C GLN A 142 -21.80 -7.50 12.33
N ASP A 143 -23.03 -6.98 12.40
CA ASP A 143 -23.95 -6.90 11.26
C ASP A 143 -23.39 -5.96 10.18
N THR A 144 -22.92 -4.77 10.57
CA THR A 144 -22.34 -3.79 9.63
C THR A 144 -21.05 -4.31 9.02
N THR A 145 -20.23 -5.04 9.80
CA THR A 145 -19.03 -5.76 9.33
C THR A 145 -19.41 -6.79 8.28
N THR A 146 -20.48 -7.55 8.51
CA THR A 146 -21.00 -8.57 7.58
C THR A 146 -21.48 -7.94 6.27
N VAL A 147 -22.17 -6.80 6.33
CA VAL A 147 -22.57 -6.03 5.13
C VAL A 147 -21.36 -5.54 4.34
N VAL A 148 -20.36 -4.94 4.99
CA VAL A 148 -19.12 -4.49 4.34
C VAL A 148 -18.40 -5.66 3.66
N VAL A 149 -18.21 -6.79 4.38
CA VAL A 149 -17.58 -7.99 3.82
C VAL A 149 -18.38 -8.52 2.63
N SER A 150 -19.71 -8.54 2.70
CA SER A 150 -20.57 -8.94 1.57
C SER A 150 -20.45 -8.00 0.36
N MET A 151 -20.24 -6.69 0.56
CA MET A 151 -20.06 -5.73 -0.53
C MET A 151 -18.72 -5.90 -1.25
N MET A 152 -17.64 -6.18 -0.51
CA MET A 152 -16.29 -6.37 -1.09
C MET A 152 -16.08 -7.77 -1.68
N THR A 153 -16.77 -8.81 -1.20
CA THR A 153 -16.65 -10.18 -1.74
C THR A 153 -17.70 -10.52 -2.80
N GLY A 154 -18.85 -9.84 -2.79
CA GLY A 154 -19.95 -10.02 -3.75
C GLY A 154 -19.79 -9.31 -5.10
N LEU A 155 -18.59 -8.80 -5.41
CA LEU A 155 -18.28 -8.11 -6.67
C LEU A 155 -18.45 -9.07 -7.87
N PRO A 156 -19.13 -8.67 -8.96
CA PRO A 156 -19.25 -9.52 -10.14
C PRO A 156 -17.91 -9.64 -10.88
N ALA A 157 -17.73 -10.75 -11.61
CA ALA A 157 -16.49 -11.04 -12.35
C ALA A 157 -16.06 -9.91 -13.31
N SER A 158 -17.02 -9.14 -13.83
CA SER A 158 -16.77 -7.96 -14.67
C SER A 158 -15.89 -6.90 -14.01
N GLU A 159 -15.99 -6.70 -12.69
CA GLU A 159 -15.17 -5.69 -12.00
C GLU A 159 -13.72 -6.16 -11.87
N PHE A 160 -13.54 -7.45 -11.57
CA PHE A 160 -12.22 -8.09 -11.56
C PHE A 160 -11.56 -8.04 -12.95
N ASP A 161 -12.32 -8.32 -14.01
CA ASP A 161 -11.82 -8.25 -15.39
C ASP A 161 -11.55 -6.80 -15.85
N ALA A 162 -12.38 -5.83 -15.44
CA ALA A 162 -12.21 -4.42 -15.78
C ALA A 162 -10.99 -3.79 -15.07
N VAL A 163 -10.70 -4.20 -13.84
CA VAL A 163 -9.51 -3.72 -13.09
C VAL A 163 -8.22 -4.37 -13.59
N GLY A 164 -8.24 -5.67 -13.87
CA GLY A 164 -7.02 -6.41 -14.22
C GLY A 164 -6.00 -6.41 -13.07
N GLN A 165 -4.76 -6.02 -13.33
CA GLN A 165 -3.76 -5.74 -12.28
C GLN A 165 -3.99 -4.38 -11.59
N GLY A 166 -4.76 -3.48 -12.21
CA GLY A 166 -4.93 -2.10 -11.79
C GLY A 166 -3.60 -1.39 -11.55
N THR A 167 -3.37 -0.97 -10.30
CA THR A 167 -2.15 -0.32 -9.82
C THR A 167 -1.40 -1.17 -8.77
N ALA A 168 -1.69 -2.47 -8.70
CA ALA A 168 -1.09 -3.35 -7.70
C ALA A 168 0.36 -3.75 -8.06
N ASN A 169 1.24 -3.70 -7.06
CA ASN A 169 2.63 -4.13 -7.17
C ASN A 169 2.71 -5.66 -7.13
N ASN A 170 3.24 -6.26 -8.20
CA ASN A 170 3.47 -7.71 -8.24
C ASN A 170 4.73 -8.12 -7.45
N LEU A 171 4.57 -8.18 -6.13
CA LEU A 171 5.58 -8.65 -5.18
C LEU A 171 5.71 -10.18 -5.14
N ILE A 172 4.81 -10.93 -5.79
CA ILE A 172 4.75 -12.40 -5.73
C ILE A 172 5.92 -13.01 -6.52
N LYS A 173 6.65 -13.94 -5.91
CA LYS A 173 7.80 -14.63 -6.50
C LYS A 173 7.67 -16.15 -6.30
N PRO A 174 8.01 -16.99 -7.29
CA PRO A 174 8.03 -18.44 -7.10
C PRO A 174 9.15 -18.88 -6.15
N VAL A 175 8.94 -20.00 -5.46
CA VAL A 175 9.93 -20.62 -4.58
C VAL A 175 9.98 -22.14 -4.79
N SER A 176 11.18 -22.70 -4.74
CA SER A 176 11.43 -24.14 -4.96
C SER A 176 11.15 -25.01 -3.72
N GLY A 177 9.99 -24.81 -3.08
CA GLY A 177 9.58 -25.55 -1.89
C GLY A 177 8.89 -26.88 -2.20
N THR A 178 8.83 -27.76 -1.21
CA THR A 178 7.87 -28.88 -1.21
C THR A 178 6.49 -28.32 -0.89
N LYS A 179 5.49 -28.62 -1.73
CA LYS A 179 4.13 -28.06 -1.62
C LYS A 179 3.54 -28.22 -0.22
N LEU A 180 3.28 -27.11 0.46
CA LEU A 180 2.69 -27.05 1.80
C LEU A 180 1.19 -27.37 1.71
N LEU A 181 0.75 -28.30 2.56
CA LEU A 181 -0.64 -28.69 2.72
C LEU A 181 -1.10 -28.36 4.13
N GLY A 182 -2.32 -27.82 4.25
CA GLY A 182 -2.92 -27.43 5.50
C GLY A 182 -3.60 -28.58 6.23
N SER A 183 -4.34 -28.25 7.30
CA SER A 183 -4.96 -29.21 8.21
C SER A 183 -5.95 -30.21 7.58
N THR A 184 -6.46 -29.93 6.38
CA THR A 184 -7.36 -30.84 5.64
C THR A 184 -6.69 -31.52 4.43
N GLY A 185 -5.37 -31.35 4.25
CA GLY A 185 -4.62 -31.90 3.12
C GLY A 185 -4.74 -31.10 1.81
N LYS A 186 -5.43 -29.95 1.83
CA LYS A 186 -5.48 -29.02 0.69
C LYS A 186 -4.24 -28.10 0.68
N PRO A 187 -3.88 -27.49 -0.47
CA PRO A 187 -2.82 -26.48 -0.52
C PRO A 187 -3.08 -25.36 0.50
N GLU A 188 -2.12 -25.01 1.34
CA GLU A 188 -2.30 -23.95 2.33
C GLU A 188 -1.93 -22.58 1.77
N VAL A 189 -2.72 -21.55 2.06
CA VAL A 189 -2.30 -20.15 1.97
C VAL A 189 -2.00 -19.68 3.39
N PHE A 190 -0.74 -19.37 3.66
CA PHE A 190 -0.28 -18.93 4.98
C PHE A 190 -0.09 -17.41 5.02
N TYR A 191 -0.53 -16.78 6.09
CA TYR A 191 -0.40 -15.34 6.35
C TYR A 191 0.27 -15.10 7.71
N LEU A 192 1.32 -14.28 7.72
CA LEU A 192 1.87 -13.68 8.94
C LEU A 192 1.72 -12.16 8.88
N GLY A 193 1.10 -11.61 9.93
CA GLY A 193 0.96 -10.17 10.11
C GLY A 193 0.82 -9.78 11.58
N ALA A 194 0.48 -8.52 11.81
CA ALA A 194 0.16 -7.96 13.12
C ALA A 194 -0.85 -6.83 12.96
N GLU A 195 -1.74 -6.61 13.92
CA GLU A 195 -2.80 -5.60 13.76
C GLU A 195 -2.22 -4.18 13.75
N TYR A 196 -1.14 -3.88 14.50
CA TYR A 196 -0.50 -2.56 14.51
C TYR A 196 0.01 -2.10 13.15
N CYS A 197 0.40 -3.01 12.25
CA CYS A 197 1.13 -2.68 11.04
C CYS A 197 0.19 -2.17 9.93
N PRO A 198 0.38 -0.95 9.38
CA PRO A 198 -0.48 -0.42 8.33
C PRO A 198 -0.35 -1.15 6.99
N PHE A 199 0.82 -1.70 6.68
CA PHE A 199 0.99 -2.55 5.49
C PHE A 199 0.22 -3.87 5.63
N CYS A 200 0.15 -4.44 6.84
CA CYS A 200 -0.75 -5.56 7.13
C CYS A 200 -2.21 -5.12 7.01
N ALA A 201 -2.55 -3.93 7.53
CA ALA A 201 -3.89 -3.36 7.46
C ALA A 201 -4.39 -3.18 6.01
N ALA A 202 -3.51 -2.74 5.11
CA ALA A 202 -3.79 -2.69 3.68
C ALA A 202 -4.02 -4.09 3.09
N GLU A 203 -3.07 -5.02 3.27
CA GLU A 203 -3.05 -6.32 2.58
C GLU A 203 -4.19 -7.28 2.97
N ARG A 204 -4.77 -7.13 4.17
CA ARG A 204 -5.95 -7.95 4.55
C ARG A 204 -7.16 -7.72 3.63
N TRP A 205 -7.32 -6.53 3.06
CA TRP A 205 -8.41 -6.24 2.11
C TRP A 205 -8.37 -7.13 0.85
N PRO A 206 -7.30 -7.13 0.03
CA PRO A 206 -7.22 -7.98 -1.15
C PRO A 206 -7.15 -9.48 -0.82
N LEU A 207 -6.54 -9.88 0.31
CA LEU A 207 -6.58 -11.26 0.78
C LEU A 207 -8.01 -11.76 1.03
N ILE A 208 -8.84 -10.99 1.76
CA ILE A 208 -10.23 -11.36 2.02
C ILE A 208 -11.00 -11.49 0.69
N ILE A 209 -10.84 -10.54 -0.23
CA ILE A 209 -11.54 -10.53 -1.52
C ILE A 209 -11.11 -11.74 -2.37
N ALA A 210 -9.80 -11.96 -2.54
CA ALA A 210 -9.28 -13.04 -3.36
C ALA A 210 -9.67 -14.41 -2.82
N LEU A 211 -9.45 -14.67 -1.52
CA LEU A 211 -9.70 -15.98 -0.91
C LEU A 211 -11.20 -16.27 -0.82
N SER A 212 -12.08 -15.25 -0.78
CA SER A 212 -13.53 -15.43 -0.88
C SER A 212 -14.02 -15.88 -2.27
N ARG A 213 -13.16 -15.85 -3.30
CA ARG A 213 -13.47 -16.47 -4.61
C ARG A 213 -13.31 -18.00 -4.58
N PHE A 214 -12.65 -18.54 -3.55
CA PHE A 214 -12.38 -19.98 -3.36
C PHE A 214 -13.08 -20.56 -2.12
N GLY A 215 -13.74 -19.74 -1.30
CA GLY A 215 -14.29 -20.16 -0.01
C GLY A 215 -15.01 -19.04 0.71
N THR A 216 -15.22 -19.18 2.02
CA THR A 216 -15.98 -18.24 2.84
C THR A 216 -15.27 -17.95 4.15
N PHE A 217 -15.17 -16.67 4.52
CA PHE A 217 -14.79 -16.25 5.86
C PHE A 217 -16.01 -16.10 6.77
N THR A 218 -15.85 -16.48 8.04
CA THR A 218 -16.78 -16.17 9.13
C THR A 218 -16.01 -15.62 10.33
N GLY A 219 -16.65 -14.84 11.21
CA GLY A 219 -15.99 -14.29 12.40
C GLY A 219 -14.94 -13.21 12.14
N LEU A 220 -14.89 -12.63 10.93
CA LEU A 220 -14.11 -11.41 10.68
C LEU A 220 -14.61 -10.26 11.58
N GLN A 221 -13.65 -9.51 12.13
CA GLN A 221 -13.87 -8.35 13.00
C GLN A 221 -13.06 -7.16 12.49
N THR A 222 -13.53 -5.93 12.72
CA THR A 222 -12.84 -4.70 12.32
C THR A 222 -11.80 -4.26 13.35
N THR A 223 -10.61 -3.87 12.90
CA THR A 223 -9.52 -3.28 13.72
C THR A 223 -8.82 -2.16 12.92
N THR A 224 -7.85 -1.45 13.51
CA THR A 224 -7.01 -0.48 12.76
C THR A 224 -5.53 -0.71 13.06
N SER A 225 -4.64 -0.19 12.21
CA SER A 225 -3.23 -0.04 12.56
C SER A 225 -3.02 0.83 13.81
N SER A 226 -1.79 0.83 14.32
CA SER A 226 -1.37 1.72 15.40
C SER A 226 -1.65 3.17 15.05
N SER A 227 -1.91 4.00 16.07
CA SER A 227 -2.03 5.45 15.94
C SER A 227 -0.69 6.17 15.78
N THR A 228 0.45 5.46 15.84
CA THR A 228 1.81 6.03 15.85
C THR A 228 2.73 5.46 14.76
N ASP A 229 2.18 4.77 13.77
CA ASP A 229 2.92 4.25 12.60
C ASP A 229 2.81 5.24 11.41
N VAL A 230 3.57 5.04 10.34
CA VAL A 230 3.70 5.98 9.20
C VAL A 230 2.38 6.21 8.45
N TYR A 231 1.44 5.27 8.54
CA TYR A 231 0.04 5.44 8.18
C TYR A 231 -0.82 5.14 9.42
N PRO A 232 -1.12 6.14 10.27
CA PRO A 232 -1.73 5.89 11.56
C PRO A 232 -3.23 5.62 11.41
N ASN A 233 -3.73 4.67 12.20
CA ASN A 233 -5.14 4.25 12.24
C ASN A 233 -5.75 3.78 10.89
N THR A 234 -4.94 3.25 9.97
CA THR A 234 -5.40 2.56 8.75
C THR A 234 -6.41 1.47 9.11
N MET A 235 -7.63 1.57 8.61
CA MET A 235 -8.74 0.70 8.99
C MET A 235 -8.76 -0.61 8.20
N THR A 236 -9.05 -1.71 8.88
CA THR A 236 -8.87 -3.06 8.34
C THR A 236 -9.72 -4.09 9.08
N PHE A 237 -9.51 -5.36 8.79
CA PHE A 237 -10.06 -6.49 9.52
C PHE A 237 -8.96 -7.17 10.33
N THR A 238 -9.30 -8.11 11.21
CA THR A 238 -8.34 -9.01 11.85
C THR A 238 -8.66 -10.45 11.52
N PHE A 239 -7.64 -11.25 11.19
CA PHE A 239 -7.81 -12.69 11.00
C PHE A 239 -7.76 -13.47 12.33
N ARG A 240 -7.42 -12.84 13.46
CA ARG A 240 -7.13 -13.51 14.75
C ARG A 240 -8.25 -14.43 15.26
N LYS A 241 -9.50 -14.12 14.93
CA LYS A 241 -10.71 -14.93 15.23
C LYS A 241 -11.51 -15.34 14.00
N ALA A 242 -10.99 -15.05 12.80
CA ALA A 242 -11.65 -15.43 11.57
C ALA A 242 -11.48 -16.93 11.31
N GLN A 243 -12.55 -17.57 10.86
CA GLN A 243 -12.53 -18.94 10.34
C GLN A 243 -12.72 -18.88 8.84
N TYR A 244 -11.99 -19.71 8.10
CA TYR A 244 -12.11 -19.83 6.65
C TYR A 244 -12.51 -21.27 6.29
N THR A 245 -13.31 -21.43 5.25
CA THR A 245 -13.75 -22.75 4.76
C THR A 245 -13.80 -22.75 3.24
N SER A 246 -13.19 -23.76 2.62
CA SER A 246 -13.02 -23.88 1.16
C SER A 246 -12.91 -25.35 0.74
N GLN A 247 -13.28 -25.63 -0.51
CA GLN A 247 -13.04 -26.92 -1.18
C GLN A 247 -11.69 -26.99 -1.90
N TYR A 248 -10.97 -25.87 -2.04
CA TYR A 248 -9.78 -25.76 -2.92
C TYR A 248 -8.48 -25.51 -2.16
N ILE A 249 -8.50 -24.73 -1.08
CA ILE A 249 -7.32 -24.36 -0.28
C ILE A 249 -7.64 -24.36 1.22
N ASP A 250 -6.63 -24.55 2.06
CA ASP A 250 -6.71 -24.18 3.47
C ASP A 250 -6.12 -22.77 3.66
N PHE A 251 -6.56 -22.02 4.67
CA PHE A 251 -6.03 -20.70 4.97
C PHE A 251 -5.62 -20.64 6.44
N ARG A 252 -4.38 -20.24 6.69
CA ARG A 252 -3.78 -20.17 8.02
C ARG A 252 -3.17 -18.80 8.25
N ALA A 253 -3.85 -17.99 9.06
CA ALA A 253 -3.36 -16.69 9.49
C ALA A 253 -2.78 -16.71 10.91
N VAL A 254 -1.73 -15.92 11.11
CA VAL A 254 -1.16 -15.55 12.42
C VAL A 254 -1.10 -14.03 12.52
N GLU A 255 -1.85 -13.47 13.46
CA GLU A 255 -1.75 -12.08 13.89
C GLU A 255 -0.90 -12.04 15.17
N THR A 256 0.34 -11.57 15.09
CA THR A 256 1.32 -11.72 16.20
C THR A 256 1.02 -10.81 17.38
N THR A 257 0.68 -9.56 17.11
CA THR A 257 0.34 -8.54 18.12
C THR A 257 -0.86 -7.69 17.70
N ASP A 258 -1.51 -7.05 18.67
CA ASP A 258 -2.65 -6.16 18.44
C ASP A 258 -2.22 -4.76 17.96
N ARG A 259 -3.19 -3.85 17.82
CA ARG A 259 -2.97 -2.46 17.37
C ARG A 259 -2.00 -1.66 18.28
N ASP A 260 -1.90 -2.05 19.54
CA ASP A 260 -1.12 -1.40 20.59
C ASP A 260 0.11 -2.26 20.98
N GLN A 261 0.44 -3.24 20.11
CA GLN A 261 1.57 -4.16 20.18
C GLN A 261 1.52 -5.24 21.29
N ASN A 262 0.38 -5.47 21.94
CA ASN A 262 0.25 -6.58 22.90
C ASN A 262 0.23 -7.94 22.16
N PRO A 263 0.87 -9.01 22.68
CA PRO A 263 0.87 -10.33 22.04
C PRO A 263 -0.53 -10.95 21.85
N LEU A 264 -0.79 -11.47 20.64
CA LEU A 264 -2.06 -12.09 20.25
C LEU A 264 -1.96 -13.57 19.89
N GLN A 265 -0.97 -13.95 19.08
CA GLN A 265 -0.71 -15.32 18.62
C GLN A 265 0.80 -15.54 18.37
N THR A 266 1.31 -16.72 18.67
CA THR A 266 2.69 -17.12 18.34
C THR A 266 2.68 -18.06 17.14
N PRO A 267 3.48 -17.84 16.08
CA PRO A 267 3.64 -18.83 15.01
C PRO A 267 4.38 -20.06 15.55
N SER A 268 3.96 -21.25 15.12
CA SER A 268 4.62 -22.52 15.42
C SER A 268 6.02 -22.62 14.81
N THR A 269 6.84 -23.56 15.26
CA THR A 269 8.22 -23.76 14.76
C THR A 269 8.28 -24.00 13.25
N SER A 270 7.27 -24.65 12.66
CA SER A 270 7.15 -24.84 11.21
C SER A 270 6.83 -23.54 10.47
N GLU A 271 5.90 -22.73 11.00
CA GLU A 271 5.53 -21.43 10.43
C GLU A 271 6.71 -20.43 10.54
N GLN A 272 7.39 -20.40 11.69
CA GLN A 272 8.62 -19.61 11.88
C GLN A 272 9.73 -20.02 10.92
N LYS A 273 9.90 -21.32 10.65
CA LYS A 273 10.89 -21.83 9.69
C LYS A 273 10.55 -21.40 8.26
N LEU A 274 9.28 -21.52 7.84
CA LEU A 274 8.80 -21.07 6.53
C LEU A 274 9.07 -19.57 6.33
N VAL A 275 8.71 -18.75 7.32
CA VAL A 275 8.93 -17.30 7.31
C VAL A 275 10.43 -16.98 7.26
N SER A 276 11.24 -17.56 8.14
CA SER A 276 12.69 -17.30 8.19
C SER A 276 13.43 -17.73 6.91
N GLN A 277 12.89 -18.68 6.16
CA GLN A 277 13.46 -19.16 4.90
C GLN A 277 13.27 -18.17 3.73
N TYR A 278 12.19 -17.37 3.73
CA TYR A 278 11.82 -16.51 2.61
C TYR A 278 11.73 -15.01 2.94
N ASN A 279 11.60 -14.67 4.23
CA ASN A 279 11.49 -13.31 4.75
C ASN A 279 12.68 -12.97 5.65
N THR A 280 13.89 -13.00 5.06
CA THR A 280 15.14 -12.68 5.76
C THR A 280 15.22 -11.22 6.24
N ALA A 281 14.37 -10.33 5.70
CA ALA A 281 14.23 -8.93 6.12
C ALA A 281 13.25 -8.74 7.30
N GLY A 282 12.58 -9.79 7.78
CA GLY A 282 11.66 -9.74 8.94
C GLY A 282 10.45 -8.81 8.77
N SER A 283 10.12 -8.41 7.54
CA SER A 283 9.08 -7.42 7.26
C SER A 283 7.69 -8.05 7.22
N ILE A 284 6.63 -7.31 7.56
CA ILE A 284 5.24 -7.82 7.52
C ILE A 284 4.34 -6.90 6.70
N PRO A 285 3.30 -7.43 6.01
CA PRO A 285 2.86 -8.82 6.01
C PRO A 285 3.81 -9.75 5.24
N PHE A 286 3.76 -11.04 5.55
CA PHE A 286 4.33 -12.11 4.73
C PHE A 286 3.20 -13.07 4.35
N VAL A 287 3.18 -13.49 3.08
CA VAL A 287 2.20 -14.43 2.54
C VAL A 287 2.91 -15.52 1.77
N ASP A 288 2.53 -16.77 2.03
CA ASP A 288 2.93 -17.94 1.28
C ASP A 288 1.73 -18.62 0.62
N PHE A 289 1.94 -19.08 -0.61
CA PHE A 289 0.99 -19.87 -1.40
C PHE A 289 1.58 -21.27 -1.56
N ALA A 290 1.18 -22.15 -0.64
CA ALA A 290 1.52 -23.56 -0.57
C ALA A 290 3.02 -23.88 -0.73
N ASN A 291 3.92 -23.03 -0.24
CA ASN A 291 5.37 -23.15 -0.40
C ASN A 291 5.80 -23.28 -1.87
N GLN A 292 5.05 -22.64 -2.79
CA GLN A 292 5.33 -22.54 -4.23
C GLN A 292 5.50 -21.09 -4.70
N TYR A 293 4.83 -20.14 -4.05
CA TYR A 293 5.00 -18.70 -4.28
C TYR A 293 4.92 -17.93 -2.95
N VAL A 294 5.68 -16.84 -2.81
CA VAL A 294 5.65 -15.97 -1.62
C VAL A 294 5.61 -14.50 -1.99
N PHE A 295 5.19 -13.65 -1.05
CA PHE A 295 5.57 -12.23 -1.03
C PHE A 295 5.72 -11.68 0.39
N THR A 296 6.41 -10.53 0.49
CA THR A 296 6.61 -9.76 1.72
C THR A 296 6.31 -8.29 1.45
N GLY A 297 5.65 -7.62 2.39
CA GLY A 297 5.15 -6.24 2.23
C GLY A 297 3.76 -6.20 1.60
N ALA A 298 3.16 -5.01 1.56
CA ALA A 298 1.84 -4.82 0.95
C ALA A 298 1.93 -4.62 -0.57
N THR A 299 1.03 -5.27 -1.30
CA THR A 299 0.85 -5.17 -2.75
C THR A 299 0.34 -3.79 -3.20
N TYR A 300 -0.16 -2.95 -2.28
CA TYR A 300 -0.50 -1.55 -2.53
C TYR A 300 -0.20 -0.66 -1.31
N SER A 301 -0.14 0.66 -1.50
CA SER A 301 0.15 1.60 -0.40
C SER A 301 -1.05 1.78 0.54
N PRO A 302 -0.88 1.71 1.88
CA PRO A 302 -1.94 2.02 2.85
C PRO A 302 -2.52 3.43 2.69
N ASP A 303 -1.75 4.37 2.14
CA ASP A 303 -2.16 5.75 1.82
C ASP A 303 -3.47 5.80 1.00
N THR A 304 -3.67 4.81 0.12
CA THR A 304 -4.87 4.63 -0.72
C THR A 304 -6.18 4.60 0.07
N ILE A 305 -6.12 4.22 1.36
CA ILE A 305 -7.26 4.05 2.25
C ILE A 305 -7.16 4.85 3.56
N THR A 306 -6.10 5.66 3.75
CA THR A 306 -5.91 6.46 4.96
C THR A 306 -7.07 7.43 5.20
N GLY A 307 -7.58 7.45 6.44
CA GLY A 307 -8.70 8.32 6.83
C GLY A 307 -10.09 7.92 6.28
N MET A 308 -10.18 6.86 5.47
CA MET A 308 -11.47 6.35 4.98
C MET A 308 -12.18 5.48 6.03
N SER A 309 -13.49 5.30 5.87
CA SER A 309 -14.23 4.25 6.59
C SER A 309 -14.29 2.96 5.77
N TRP A 310 -14.55 1.83 6.44
CA TRP A 310 -14.78 0.55 5.77
C TRP A 310 -15.89 0.62 4.71
N GLN A 311 -16.99 1.34 5.00
CA GLN A 311 -18.10 1.55 4.07
C GLN A 311 -17.68 2.42 2.87
N ALA A 312 -16.84 3.44 3.09
CA ALA A 312 -16.34 4.28 2.00
C ALA A 312 -15.46 3.47 1.04
N VAL A 313 -14.55 2.63 1.55
CA VAL A 313 -13.75 1.73 0.70
C VAL A 313 -14.64 0.72 0.00
N ALA A 314 -15.51 -0.01 0.70
CA ALA A 314 -16.40 -1.00 0.08
C ALA A 314 -17.34 -0.39 -0.98
N GLY A 315 -17.70 0.90 -0.85
CA GLY A 315 -18.38 1.68 -1.88
C GLY A 315 -17.50 1.98 -3.11
N THR A 316 -16.26 2.44 -2.90
CA THR A 316 -15.31 2.66 -4.02
C THR A 316 -14.94 1.36 -4.77
N LEU A 317 -14.95 0.20 -4.11
CA LEU A 317 -14.74 -1.09 -4.78
C LEU A 317 -15.85 -1.45 -5.78
N GLN A 318 -17.04 -0.83 -5.70
CA GLN A 318 -18.10 -0.95 -6.72
C GLN A 318 -17.84 -0.09 -7.98
N GLN A 319 -16.67 0.56 -8.07
CA GLN A 319 -16.29 1.45 -9.17
C GLN A 319 -14.90 1.05 -9.67
N PRO A 320 -14.77 0.29 -10.77
CA PRO A 320 -13.51 -0.33 -11.19
C PRO A 320 -12.46 0.71 -11.60
N ASP A 321 -12.90 1.92 -11.99
CA ASP A 321 -12.03 3.03 -12.33
C ASP A 321 -11.44 3.77 -11.10
N SER A 322 -11.93 3.53 -9.88
CA SER A 322 -11.46 4.21 -8.67
C SER A 322 -10.03 3.80 -8.29
N THR A 323 -9.32 4.69 -7.59
CA THR A 323 -7.96 4.41 -7.08
C THR A 323 -7.96 3.20 -6.14
N GLN A 324 -8.98 3.11 -5.27
CA GLN A 324 -9.16 2.02 -4.33
C GLN A 324 -9.43 0.68 -5.04
N ALA A 325 -10.29 0.65 -6.06
CA ALA A 325 -10.51 -0.55 -6.87
C ALA A 325 -9.24 -0.98 -7.59
N LYS A 326 -8.56 -0.06 -8.29
CA LYS A 326 -7.31 -0.35 -9.01
C LYS A 326 -6.20 -0.87 -8.12
N ALA A 327 -6.10 -0.39 -6.88
CA ALA A 327 -5.21 -0.97 -5.88
C ALA A 327 -5.72 -2.34 -5.39
N ILE A 328 -6.88 -2.37 -4.73
CA ILE A 328 -7.33 -3.52 -3.92
C ILE A 328 -7.84 -4.68 -4.77
N ILE A 329 -8.62 -4.43 -5.83
CA ILE A 329 -9.09 -5.49 -6.74
C ILE A 329 -7.93 -5.97 -7.62
N GLY A 330 -7.01 -5.06 -8.00
CA GLY A 330 -5.76 -5.41 -8.69
C GLY A 330 -4.90 -6.38 -7.88
N SER A 331 -4.70 -6.08 -6.60
CA SER A 331 -4.02 -6.95 -5.64
C SER A 331 -4.77 -8.27 -5.45
N ALA A 332 -6.09 -8.23 -5.29
CA ALA A 332 -6.90 -9.43 -5.15
C ALA A 332 -6.81 -10.34 -6.39
N ASN A 333 -6.67 -9.77 -7.60
CA ASN A 333 -6.45 -10.53 -8.82
C ASN A 333 -5.05 -11.18 -8.89
N LEU A 334 -3.99 -10.51 -8.43
CA LEU A 334 -2.65 -11.11 -8.30
C LEU A 334 -2.64 -12.29 -7.30
N ILE A 335 -3.29 -12.12 -6.15
CA ILE A 335 -3.47 -13.18 -5.14
C ILE A 335 -4.32 -14.33 -5.73
N THR A 336 -5.41 -14.01 -6.44
CA THR A 336 -6.25 -15.00 -7.12
C THR A 336 -5.43 -15.84 -8.10
N ALA A 337 -4.56 -15.21 -8.90
CA ALA A 337 -3.66 -15.91 -9.82
C ALA A 337 -2.70 -16.85 -9.08
N ALA A 338 -2.09 -16.41 -7.96
CA ALA A 338 -1.25 -17.28 -7.15
C ALA A 338 -2.01 -18.48 -6.55
N VAL A 339 -3.27 -18.28 -6.15
CA VAL A 339 -4.15 -19.39 -5.72
C VAL A 339 -4.46 -20.35 -6.87
N CYS A 340 -4.77 -19.85 -8.08
CA CYS A 340 -4.99 -20.70 -9.27
C CYS A 340 -3.76 -21.56 -9.62
N LYS A 341 -2.55 -21.00 -9.51
CA LYS A 341 -1.29 -21.77 -9.67
C LYS A 341 -1.21 -22.96 -8.70
N ILE A 342 -1.60 -22.79 -7.43
CA ILE A 342 -1.48 -23.86 -6.42
C ILE A 342 -2.68 -24.81 -6.38
N THR A 343 -3.86 -24.41 -6.89
CA THR A 343 -5.03 -25.30 -6.98
C THR A 343 -5.08 -26.11 -8.28
N GLY A 344 -4.33 -25.71 -9.32
CA GLY A 344 -4.43 -26.32 -10.65
C GLY A 344 -5.66 -25.83 -11.40
N ASP A 345 -5.79 -24.50 -11.47
CA ASP A 345 -6.88 -23.80 -12.16
C ASP A 345 -8.29 -24.08 -11.60
N GLN A 346 -8.40 -24.36 -10.29
CA GLN A 346 -9.68 -24.64 -9.63
C GLN A 346 -10.09 -23.59 -8.57
N PRO A 347 -11.35 -23.10 -8.58
CA PRO A 347 -12.41 -23.45 -9.53
C PRO A 347 -12.22 -22.77 -10.89
N ALA A 348 -12.57 -23.48 -11.97
CA ALA A 348 -12.50 -22.95 -13.33
C ALA A 348 -13.35 -21.67 -13.53
N THR A 349 -14.43 -21.47 -12.77
CA THR A 349 -15.24 -20.24 -12.77
C THR A 349 -14.48 -18.98 -12.33
N VAL A 350 -13.33 -19.15 -11.68
CA VAL A 350 -12.41 -18.07 -11.28
C VAL A 350 -11.17 -18.09 -12.16
N CYS A 351 -10.50 -19.25 -12.26
CA CYS A 351 -9.18 -19.36 -12.88
C CYS A 351 -9.21 -19.34 -14.42
N ALA A 352 -10.31 -19.73 -15.08
CA ALA A 352 -10.40 -19.67 -16.54
C ALA A 352 -10.67 -18.27 -17.11
N SER A 353 -10.76 -17.24 -16.26
CA SER A 353 -10.87 -15.84 -16.71
C SER A 353 -9.56 -15.39 -17.37
N ALA A 354 -9.65 -14.76 -18.54
CA ALA A 354 -8.49 -14.35 -19.33
C ALA A 354 -7.58 -13.38 -18.54
N THR A 355 -8.16 -12.58 -17.65
CA THR A 355 -7.46 -11.70 -16.70
C THR A 355 -6.53 -12.49 -15.78
N ILE A 356 -7.07 -13.49 -15.06
CA ILE A 356 -6.28 -14.30 -14.13
C ILE A 356 -5.21 -15.11 -14.86
N GLN A 357 -5.57 -15.77 -15.97
CA GLN A 357 -4.60 -16.50 -16.79
C GLN A 357 -3.48 -15.62 -17.37
N ASN A 358 -3.71 -14.31 -17.55
CA ASN A 358 -2.66 -13.38 -17.96
C ASN A 358 -1.77 -12.95 -16.79
N LEU A 359 -2.34 -12.75 -15.60
CA LEU A 359 -1.57 -12.45 -14.38
C LEU A 359 -0.71 -13.63 -13.93
N GLU A 360 -1.19 -14.88 -14.05
CA GLU A 360 -0.41 -16.08 -13.79
C GLU A 360 0.89 -16.16 -14.61
N LYS A 361 0.89 -15.65 -15.84
CA LYS A 361 2.08 -15.59 -16.72
C LYS A 361 3.11 -14.56 -16.23
N THR A 362 2.75 -13.70 -15.27
CA THR A 362 3.64 -12.73 -14.60
C THR A 362 4.19 -13.24 -13.27
N LEU A 363 3.70 -14.37 -12.76
CA LEU A 363 4.19 -15.03 -11.53
C LEU A 363 5.43 -15.86 -11.85
N LYS A 364 6.54 -15.17 -12.08
CA LYS A 364 7.86 -15.70 -12.49
C LYS A 364 8.98 -15.27 -11.54
#